data_AF-A0A075GXB6-F1
#
_entry.id   AF-A0A075GXB6-F1
#
_cell.length_a   1.000
_cell.length_b   1.000
_cell.length_c   1.000
_cell.angle_alpha   90.00
_cell.angle_beta   90.00
_cell.angle_gamma   90.00
#
_symmetry.space_group_name_H-M   'P 1'
#
loop_
_entity.id
_entity.type
_entity.pdbx_description
1 polymer ?
#
loop_
_entity_poly.entity_id
_entity_poly.type
_entity_poly.pdbx_seq_one_letter_code
_entity_poly.pdbx_strand_id
1 'polypeptide(L)'
;NVMINSPDMFREMDFLWKVTMGIQKKRIDPKKILKMATVNAGKLLEKKIGCIKEGYLADGVFIKKDDLDLDPLQNPHASIVHRANENSIKAVMVEGEIIHGKL
;
A
#
# COMPACT_ATOMS: atom_id res chain seq x y z
N ASN A 1 -20.10 10.79 -12.85
CA ASN A 1 -18.63 10.63 -13.01
C ASN A 1 -18.31 9.17 -13.22
N VAL A 2 -18.13 8.74 -14.48
CA VAL A 2 -17.63 7.39 -14.77
C VAL A 2 -16.11 7.48 -14.78
N MET A 3 -15.48 6.98 -13.72
CA MET A 3 -14.03 6.80 -13.69
C MET A 3 -13.73 5.55 -14.53
N ILE A 4 -13.01 5.71 -15.65
CA ILE A 4 -12.67 4.59 -16.55
C ILE A 4 -11.70 3.61 -15.86
N ASN A 5 -10.95 4.07 -14.85
CA ASN A 5 -10.07 3.24 -14.02
C ASN A 5 -10.66 3.06 -12.62
N SER A 6 -10.60 1.84 -12.10
CA SER A 6 -10.87 1.56 -10.69
C SER A 6 -9.78 2.19 -9.81
N PRO A 7 -10.11 2.87 -8.70
CA PRO A 7 -9.13 3.44 -7.79
C PRO A 7 -8.44 2.34 -6.96
N ASP A 8 -7.38 1.75 -7.50
CA ASP A 8 -6.64 0.63 -6.89
C ASP A 8 -5.16 1.00 -6.68
N MET A 9 -4.82 1.36 -5.44
CA MET A 9 -3.46 1.76 -5.08
C MET A 9 -2.43 0.64 -5.22
N PHE A 10 -2.81 -0.63 -5.11
CA PHE A 10 -1.86 -1.73 -5.31
C PHE A 10 -1.44 -1.82 -6.78
N ARG A 11 -2.40 -1.69 -7.70
CA ARG A 11 -2.12 -1.65 -9.14
C ARG A 11 -1.28 -0.43 -9.51
N GLU A 12 -1.56 0.74 -8.94
CA GLU A 12 -0.76 1.95 -9.19
C GLU A 12 0.70 1.79 -8.74
N MET A 13 0.93 1.18 -7.57
CA MET A 13 2.29 0.90 -7.06
C MET A 13 3.06 -0.10 -7.95
N ASP A 14 2.41 -1.18 -8.37
CA ASP A 14 3.01 -2.18 -9.27
C ASP A 14 3.30 -1.60 -10.66
N PHE A 15 2.35 -0.83 -11.21
CA PHE A 15 2.51 -0.14 -12.48
C PHE A 15 3.69 0.82 -12.46
N LEU A 16 3.80 1.66 -11.43
CA LEU A 16 4.92 2.60 -11.26
C LEU A 16 6.27 1.89 -11.27
N TRP A 17 6.38 0.75 -10.58
CA TRP A 17 7.60 -0.03 -10.57
C TRP A 17 7.94 -0.56 -11.96
N LYS A 18 6.95 -1.18 -12.66
CA LYS A 18 7.13 -1.78 -13.99
C LYS A 18 7.53 -0.74 -15.04
N VAL A 19 6.85 0.41 -15.05
CA VAL A 19 7.13 1.48 -16.02
C VAL A 19 8.51 2.07 -15.77
N THR A 20 8.88 2.31 -14.51
CA THR A 20 10.21 2.86 -14.22
C THR A 20 11.32 1.86 -14.59
N MET A 21 11.10 0.57 -14.34
CA MET A 21 11.97 -0.49 -14.81
C MET A 21 12.11 -0.52 -16.33
N GLY A 22 11.01 -0.39 -17.07
CA GLY A 22 11.02 -0.39 -18.53
C GLY A 22 11.73 0.81 -19.14
N ILE A 23 11.51 2.01 -18.60
CA ILE A 23 12.06 3.27 -19.12
C ILE A 23 13.53 3.46 -18.69
N GLN A 24 13.81 3.33 -17.39
CA GLN A 24 15.12 3.67 -16.83
C GLN A 24 16.06 2.46 -16.74
N LYS A 25 15.56 1.23 -16.97
CA LYS A 25 16.31 -0.02 -16.78
C LYS A 25 16.93 -0.17 -15.38
N LYS A 26 16.35 0.50 -14.38
CA LYS A 26 16.85 0.55 -13.00
C LYS A 26 15.76 0.16 -12.00
N ARG A 27 16.12 -0.76 -11.10
CA ARG A 27 15.23 -1.20 -10.01
C ARG A 27 15.04 -0.10 -8.99
N ILE A 28 13.78 0.30 -8.79
CA ILE A 28 13.36 1.05 -7.62
C ILE A 28 13.09 0.05 -6.50
N ASP A 29 13.61 0.36 -5.31
CA ASP A 29 13.31 -0.38 -4.09
C ASP A 29 11.81 -0.28 -3.77
N PRO A 30 11.07 -1.40 -3.66
CA PRO A 30 9.65 -1.41 -3.29
C PRO A 30 9.34 -0.61 -2.02
N LYS A 31 10.27 -0.54 -1.06
CA LYS A 31 10.10 0.28 0.15
C LYS A 31 9.96 1.77 -0.18
N LYS A 32 10.63 2.26 -1.22
CA LYS A 32 10.49 3.66 -1.67
C LYS A 32 9.10 3.90 -2.27
N ILE A 33 8.60 2.95 -3.06
CA ILE A 33 7.26 3.03 -3.66
C ILE A 33 6.19 3.00 -2.56
N LEU A 34 6.29 2.09 -1.60
CA LEU A 34 5.35 2.04 -0.47
C LEU A 34 5.36 3.33 0.35
N LYS A 35 6.53 3.95 0.54
CA LYS A 35 6.63 5.29 1.16
C LYS A 35 5.93 6.38 0.35
N MET A 36 5.94 6.31 -0.99
CA MET A 36 5.21 7.27 -1.83
C MET A 36 3.71 7.20 -1.56
N ALA A 37 3.16 6.00 -1.39
CA ALA A 37 1.75 5.79 -1.06
C ALA A 37 1.37 6.05 0.41
N THR A 38 2.35 6.24 1.30
CA THR A 38 2.12 6.35 2.76
C THR A 38 2.82 7.58 3.36
N VAL A 39 4.04 7.40 3.88
CA VAL A 39 4.79 8.41 4.64
C VAL A 39 4.96 9.71 3.86
N ASN A 40 5.24 9.64 2.57
CA ASN A 40 5.48 10.82 1.74
C ASN A 40 4.18 11.55 1.45
N ALA A 41 3.06 10.84 1.26
CA ALA A 41 1.75 11.45 1.10
C ALA A 41 1.32 12.21 2.36
N GLY A 42 1.52 11.61 3.55
CA GLY A 42 1.26 12.29 4.82
C GLY A 42 2.09 13.56 5.00
N LYS A 43 3.38 13.52 4.64
CA LYS A 43 4.26 14.69 4.62
C LYS A 43 3.81 15.76 3.63
N LEU A 44 3.47 15.38 2.40
CA LEU A 44 3.02 16.28 1.34
C LEU A 44 1.73 17.01 1.72
N LEU A 45 0.82 16.32 2.42
CA LEU A 45 -0.45 16.86 2.90
C LEU A 45 -0.33 17.60 4.24
N GLU A 46 0.86 17.65 4.84
CA GLU A 46 1.10 18.22 6.17
C GLU A 46 0.18 17.64 7.27
N LYS A 47 -0.16 16.35 7.14
CA LYS A 47 -1.04 15.63 8.06
C LYS A 47 -0.28 14.56 8.83
N LYS A 48 -0.70 14.30 10.07
CA LYS A 48 -0.15 13.22 10.91
C LYS A 48 -0.74 11.85 10.52
N ILE A 49 -0.55 11.46 9.27
CA ILE A 49 -1.03 10.20 8.66
C ILE A 49 0.08 9.47 7.91
N GLY A 50 -0.18 8.25 7.45
CA GLY A 50 0.73 7.50 6.59
C GLY A 50 1.97 6.93 7.28
N CYS A 51 2.02 6.95 8.62
CA CYS A 51 3.10 6.38 9.42
C CYS A 51 2.54 5.86 10.74
N ILE A 52 2.97 4.66 11.16
CA ILE A 52 2.65 4.10 12.48
C ILE A 52 3.64 4.71 13.47
N LYS A 53 3.20 5.76 14.17
CA LYS A 53 4.01 6.52 15.14
C LYS A 53 3.09 7.19 16.16
N GLU A 54 3.56 7.32 17.40
CA GLU A 54 2.84 8.08 18.42
C GLU A 54 2.49 9.50 17.94
N GLY A 55 1.26 9.92 18.24
CA GLY A 55 0.71 11.21 17.84
C GLY A 55 0.18 11.28 16.40
N TYR A 56 0.19 10.18 15.63
CA TYR A 56 -0.44 10.08 14.32
C TYR A 56 -1.86 9.50 14.44
N LEU A 57 -2.71 9.75 13.44
CA LEU A 57 -4.02 9.11 13.37
C LEU A 57 -3.87 7.60 13.27
N ALA A 58 -4.78 6.87 13.91
CA ALA A 58 -4.83 5.42 13.89
C ALA A 58 -5.43 4.91 12.57
N ASP A 59 -4.75 5.19 11.47
CA ASP A 59 -5.09 4.72 10.13
C ASP A 59 -4.24 3.50 9.80
N GLY A 60 -4.87 2.42 9.35
CA GLY A 60 -4.17 1.16 9.09
C GLY A 60 -4.88 0.27 8.09
N VAL A 61 -4.10 -0.35 7.20
CA VAL A 61 -4.57 -1.46 6.35
C VAL A 61 -3.86 -2.72 6.82
N PHE A 62 -4.66 -3.74 7.17
CA PHE A 62 -4.19 -5.00 7.70
C PHE A 62 -4.25 -6.05 6.60
N ILE A 63 -3.16 -6.79 6.42
CA ILE A 63 -2.98 -7.70 5.29
C ILE A 63 -2.92 -9.15 5.78
N LYS A 64 -3.66 -10.04 5.11
CA LYS A 64 -3.62 -11.49 5.35
C LYS A 64 -2.29 -12.05 4.85
N LYS A 65 -1.42 -12.46 5.77
CA LYS A 65 -0.06 -12.92 5.41
C LYS A 65 -0.07 -14.28 4.70
N ASP A 66 -1.10 -15.07 4.96
CA ASP A 66 -1.41 -16.39 4.43
C ASP A 66 -2.28 -16.35 3.16
N ASP A 67 -2.53 -15.16 2.62
CA ASP A 67 -3.20 -15.03 1.33
C ASP A 67 -2.39 -15.71 0.22
N LEU A 68 -3.07 -16.45 -0.66
CA LEU A 68 -2.43 -17.23 -1.73
C LEU A 68 -1.54 -16.35 -2.61
N ASP A 69 -1.96 -15.10 -2.85
CA ASP A 69 -1.20 -14.17 -3.66
C ASP A 69 0.03 -13.62 -2.94
N LEU A 70 0.15 -13.78 -1.62
CA LEU A 70 1.24 -13.25 -0.80
C LEU A 70 2.21 -14.32 -0.26
N ASP A 71 1.75 -15.56 -0.10
CA ASP A 71 2.58 -16.66 0.37
C ASP A 71 3.50 -17.23 -0.74
N PRO A 72 4.79 -17.52 -0.48
CA PRO A 72 5.56 -17.16 0.69
C PRO A 72 5.88 -15.66 0.74
N LEU A 73 5.68 -15.05 1.90
CA LEU A 73 5.98 -13.63 2.12
C LEU A 73 7.45 -13.43 2.54
N GLN A 74 8.37 -13.53 1.58
CA GLN A 74 9.82 -13.37 1.85
C GLN A 74 10.23 -11.91 2.06
N ASN A 75 9.79 -11.01 1.17
CA ASN A 75 10.03 -9.57 1.28
C ASN A 75 8.68 -8.84 1.40
N PRO A 76 8.31 -8.34 2.60
CA PRO A 76 7.03 -7.68 2.81
C PRO A 76 6.80 -6.48 1.88
N HIS A 77 7.80 -5.62 1.68
CA HIS A 77 7.64 -4.43 0.82
C HIS A 77 7.38 -4.82 -0.62
N ALA A 78 8.14 -5.78 -1.15
CA ALA A 78 7.94 -6.28 -2.51
C ALA A 78 6.58 -6.98 -2.67
N SER A 79 6.16 -7.73 -1.65
CA SER A 79 4.88 -8.45 -1.67
C SER A 79 3.70 -7.47 -1.68
N ILE A 80 3.75 -6.42 -0.86
CA ILE A 80 2.72 -5.37 -0.87
C ILE A 80 2.69 -4.58 -2.18
N VAL A 81 3.85 -4.26 -2.75
CA VAL A 81 3.91 -3.44 -3.97
C VAL A 81 3.51 -4.23 -5.23
N HIS A 82 3.86 -5.51 -5.33
CA HIS A 82 3.71 -6.28 -6.58
C HIS A 82 2.58 -7.31 -6.56
N ARG A 83 2.19 -7.78 -5.38
CA ARG A 83 1.35 -8.99 -5.24
C ARG A 83 0.06 -8.75 -4.48
N ALA A 84 0.05 -7.80 -3.53
CA ALA A 84 -1.14 -7.48 -2.78
C ALA A 84 -2.24 -6.94 -3.69
N ASN A 85 -3.48 -7.22 -3.31
CA ASN A 85 -4.69 -6.78 -3.97
C ASN A 85 -5.82 -6.62 -2.94
N GLU A 86 -7.00 -6.20 -3.37
CA GLU A 86 -8.16 -6.03 -2.48
C GLU A 86 -8.48 -7.28 -1.64
N ASN A 87 -8.42 -8.47 -2.25
CA ASN A 87 -8.71 -9.72 -1.53
C ASN A 87 -7.71 -9.98 -0.42
N SER A 88 -6.47 -9.50 -0.54
CA SER A 88 -5.44 -9.68 0.49
C SER A 88 -5.67 -8.82 1.75
N ILE A 89 -6.59 -7.84 1.70
CA ILE A 89 -6.94 -7.01 2.84
C ILE A 89 -7.75 -7.85 3.85
N LYS A 90 -7.30 -7.84 5.11
CA LYS A 90 -8.01 -8.42 6.25
C LYS A 90 -8.98 -7.41 6.88
N ALA A 91 -8.51 -6.17 7.07
CA ALA A 91 -9.27 -5.10 7.67
C ALA A 91 -8.71 -3.73 7.29
N VAL A 92 -9.55 -2.69 7.38
CA VAL A 92 -9.16 -1.28 7.26
C VAL A 92 -9.64 -0.52 8.49
N MET A 93 -8.72 0.21 9.10
CA MET A 93 -8.95 1.11 10.23
C MET A 93 -8.75 2.55 9.78
N VAL A 94 -9.66 3.43 10.17
CA VAL A 94 -9.57 4.88 9.96
C VAL A 94 -9.85 5.56 11.29
N GLU A 95 -8.93 6.40 11.75
CA GLU A 95 -9.01 7.11 13.04
C GLU A 95 -9.34 6.20 14.24
N GLY A 96 -8.91 4.94 14.21
CA GLY A 96 -9.13 3.95 15.26
C GLY A 96 -10.36 3.05 15.07
N GLU A 97 -11.25 3.39 14.14
CA GLU A 97 -12.47 2.63 13.85
C GLU A 97 -12.25 1.63 12.71
N ILE A 98 -12.68 0.37 12.89
CA ILE A 98 -12.63 -0.65 11.83
C ILE A 98 -13.81 -0.42 10.88
N ILE A 99 -13.53 0.11 9.68
CA ILE A 99 -14.55 0.42 8.67
C ILE A 99 -14.73 -0.72 7.65
N HIS A 100 -13.79 -1.66 7.59
CA HIS A 100 -13.86 -2.81 6.71
C HIS A 100 -13.18 -4.02 7.37
N GLY A 101 -13.75 -5.21 7.18
CA GLY A 101 -13.17 -6.46 7.68
C GLY A 101 -13.19 -6.59 9.21
N LYS A 102 -12.35 -7.48 9.74
CA LYS A 102 -12.18 -7.75 11.18
C LYS A 102 -10.74 -8.13 11.50
N LEU A 103 -10.21 -7.66 12.64
CA LEU A 103 -8.87 -8.00 13.12
C LEU A 103 -8.81 -9.38 13.77
#